data_AF-D9N3T1-F1
#
_entry.id   AF-D9N3T1-F1
#
_cell.length_a   1.000
_cell.length_b   1.000
_cell.length_c   1.000
_cell.angle_alpha   90.00
_cell.angle_beta   90.00
_cell.angle_gamma   90.00
#
_symmetry.space_group_name_H-M   'P 1'
#
loop_
_entity.id
_entity.type
_entity.pdbx_description
1 polymer ?
#
loop_
_entity_poly.entity_id
_entity_poly.type
_entity_poly.pdbx_seq_one_letter_code
_entity_poly.pdbx_strand_id
1 'polypeptide(L)'
;QGSATALWTNGQDMVDACKLLGVDVMAGHWEFTLGHKRVLEIVEKDFKGKVDFVAQNIKTSDFGDPVFAPYSMRDMNGVKVAVIGQAFPYTPIANPRWMMPDWTFGIQDDNMQKTVDEARAKGAQVVVVLSHNGMDVDLKMASRVTGIDAIMGGHTHDGVPQPVIVRNNSGQTLVTNAGSNGKFLGVLDFDVRNGKISDFRYKLLPVFSKLLPADAEMAALIDKVRAPYRDKLGEKLAVSEGLLYRRGNFNGSWDQLILDAIMEVQGADIGFSPGFRWGTTILPGQAITFEHLMDQTAITYPSATLTEMSGEQIKTILEDVGDNLFNPDPYYQ
;
A
#
# COMPACT_ATOMS: atom_id res chain seq x y z
N GLN A 1 -3.80 4.51 6.94
CA GLN A 1 -3.10 5.75 7.30
C GLN A 1 -3.15 6.72 6.12
N GLY A 2 -2.75 7.98 6.28
CA GLY A 2 -2.67 8.95 5.18
C GLY A 2 -3.92 9.81 5.00
N SER A 3 -4.81 9.81 5.99
CA SER A 3 -5.96 10.72 6.09
C SER A 3 -6.19 11.10 7.56
N ALA A 4 -6.83 12.24 7.78
CA ALA A 4 -7.11 12.74 9.12
C ALA A 4 -7.98 11.79 9.95
N THR A 5 -9.06 11.27 9.35
CA THR A 5 -10.01 10.37 10.04
C THR A 5 -9.35 9.03 10.36
N ALA A 6 -8.49 8.51 9.50
CA ALA A 6 -7.75 7.29 9.78
C ALA A 6 -6.78 7.48 10.95
N LEU A 7 -6.13 8.64 11.05
CA LEU A 7 -5.28 8.97 12.19
C LEU A 7 -6.11 9.11 13.48
N TRP A 8 -7.17 9.91 13.46
CA TRP A 8 -7.96 10.23 14.66
C TRP A 8 -8.83 9.08 15.18
N THR A 9 -9.17 8.12 14.33
CA THR A 9 -9.92 6.92 14.70
C THR A 9 -9.04 5.68 14.91
N ASN A 10 -7.71 5.85 14.90
CA ASN A 10 -6.76 4.74 15.01
C ASN A 10 -7.04 3.63 13.98
N GLY A 11 -7.32 4.05 12.75
CA GLY A 11 -7.64 3.23 11.58
C GLY A 11 -9.06 2.65 11.52
N GLN A 12 -9.91 2.88 12.53
CA GLN A 12 -11.22 2.23 12.60
C GLN A 12 -12.15 2.64 11.44
N ASP A 13 -12.08 3.90 10.98
CA ASP A 13 -12.86 4.35 9.82
C ASP A 13 -12.65 3.48 8.58
N MET A 14 -11.39 3.18 8.26
CA MET A 14 -11.00 2.37 7.13
C MET A 14 -11.31 0.89 7.36
N VAL A 15 -11.22 0.39 8.60
CA VAL A 15 -11.70 -0.97 8.94
C VAL A 15 -13.18 -1.11 8.65
N ASP A 16 -13.99 -0.14 9.05
CA ASP A 16 -15.44 -0.15 8.80
C ASP A 16 -15.76 0.02 7.30
N ALA A 17 -15.04 0.90 6.60
CA ALA A 17 -15.17 1.07 5.16
C ALA A 17 -14.78 -0.20 4.38
N CYS A 18 -13.69 -0.88 4.75
CA CYS A 18 -13.27 -2.13 4.12
C CYS A 18 -14.33 -3.23 4.28
N LYS A 19 -14.92 -3.37 5.47
CA LYS A 19 -16.00 -4.33 5.72
C LYS A 19 -17.24 -4.01 4.88
N LEU A 20 -17.62 -2.74 4.79
CA LEU A 20 -18.80 -2.32 4.02
C LEU A 20 -18.58 -2.43 2.51
N LEU A 21 -17.37 -2.14 2.02
CA LEU A 21 -16.99 -2.30 0.62
C LEU A 21 -17.00 -3.77 0.16
N GLY A 22 -16.91 -4.72 1.11
CA GLY A 22 -16.86 -6.15 0.81
C GLY A 22 -15.47 -6.64 0.44
N VAL A 23 -14.42 -6.11 1.08
CA VAL A 23 -13.04 -6.59 0.87
C VAL A 23 -12.92 -8.02 1.39
N ASP A 24 -12.55 -8.96 0.52
CA ASP A 24 -12.37 -10.36 0.89
C ASP A 24 -11.02 -10.68 1.53
N VAL A 25 -9.94 -10.13 0.97
CA VAL A 25 -8.55 -10.45 1.31
C VAL A 25 -7.71 -9.18 1.26
N MET A 26 -6.81 -9.01 2.22
CA MET A 26 -5.88 -7.87 2.24
C MET A 26 -4.46 -8.27 2.69
N ALA A 27 -3.47 -7.53 2.20
CA ALA A 27 -2.07 -7.57 2.65
C ALA A 27 -1.68 -6.22 3.25
N GLY A 28 -0.64 -6.19 4.09
CA GLY A 28 -0.30 -5.01 4.90
C GLY A 28 0.98 -4.27 4.49
N HIS A 29 1.01 -2.98 4.82
CA HIS A 29 2.19 -2.13 4.84
C HIS A 29 2.03 -1.00 5.86
N TRP A 30 1.30 0.06 5.50
CA TRP A 30 1.09 1.23 6.37
C TRP A 30 0.21 0.91 7.57
N GLU A 31 -0.56 -0.18 7.52
CA GLU A 31 -1.37 -0.70 8.63
C GLU A 31 -0.50 -0.96 9.87
N PHE A 32 0.75 -1.40 9.69
CA PHE A 32 1.66 -1.71 10.79
C PHE A 32 2.09 -0.49 11.60
N THR A 33 1.90 0.72 11.07
CA THR A 33 2.18 1.97 11.79
C THR A 33 1.16 2.31 12.89
N LEU A 34 0.04 1.57 12.95
CA LEU A 34 -0.88 1.58 14.09
C LEU A 34 -0.30 0.82 15.30
N GLY A 35 0.79 0.08 15.10
CA GLY A 35 1.40 -0.81 16.08
C GLY A 35 0.81 -2.22 16.03
N HIS A 36 1.66 -3.22 16.27
CA HIS A 36 1.30 -4.64 16.15
C HIS A 36 0.07 -5.04 16.97
N LYS A 37 -0.10 -4.48 18.18
CA LYS A 37 -1.27 -4.77 19.04
C LYS A 37 -2.58 -4.33 18.38
N ARG A 38 -2.59 -3.15 17.77
CA ARG A 38 -3.78 -2.63 17.09
C ARG A 38 -4.07 -3.42 15.82
N VAL A 39 -3.04 -3.79 15.07
CA VAL A 39 -3.19 -4.64 13.88
C VAL A 39 -3.79 -6.00 14.26
N LEU A 40 -3.22 -6.67 15.27
CA LEU A 40 -3.75 -7.95 15.76
C LEU A 40 -5.19 -7.81 16.25
N GLU A 41 -5.51 -6.74 16.99
CA GLU A 41 -6.89 -6.50 17.42
C GLU A 41 -7.86 -6.43 16.24
N ILE A 42 -7.53 -5.66 15.20
CA ILE A 42 -8.36 -5.52 14.00
C ILE A 42 -8.51 -6.88 13.31
N VAL A 43 -7.40 -7.59 13.10
CA VAL A 43 -7.40 -8.88 12.39
C VAL A 43 -8.20 -9.95 13.16
N GLU A 44 -7.98 -10.06 14.47
CA GLU A 44 -8.57 -11.10 15.31
C GLU A 44 -10.02 -10.80 15.74
N LYS A 45 -10.44 -9.53 15.73
CA LYS A 45 -11.79 -9.13 16.14
C LYS A 45 -12.61 -8.60 14.97
N ASP A 46 -12.22 -7.47 14.39
CA ASP A 46 -13.02 -6.76 13.37
C ASP A 46 -13.14 -7.55 12.07
N PHE A 47 -12.04 -8.13 11.61
CA PHE A 47 -11.96 -8.85 10.34
C PHE A 47 -12.26 -10.34 10.45
N LYS A 48 -12.37 -10.89 11.66
CA LYS A 48 -12.61 -12.31 11.88
C LYS A 48 -13.86 -12.80 11.11
N GLY A 49 -13.63 -13.72 10.17
CA GLY A 49 -14.67 -14.31 9.33
C GLY A 49 -15.26 -13.38 8.28
N LYS A 50 -14.63 -12.23 8.02
CA LYS A 50 -15.07 -11.22 7.05
C LYS A 50 -13.98 -10.86 6.04
N VAL A 51 -12.77 -10.58 6.52
CA VAL A 51 -11.62 -10.20 5.71
C VAL A 51 -10.44 -11.07 6.09
N ASP A 52 -9.83 -11.74 5.12
CA ASP A 52 -8.61 -12.50 5.38
C ASP A 52 -7.39 -11.58 5.26
N PHE A 53 -6.75 -11.30 6.40
CA PHE A 53 -5.45 -10.62 6.40
C PHE A 53 -4.35 -11.66 6.20
N VAL A 54 -3.67 -11.61 5.05
CA VAL A 54 -2.69 -12.61 4.63
C VAL A 54 -1.30 -12.01 4.46
N ALA A 55 -0.28 -12.73 4.95
CA ALA A 55 1.12 -12.38 4.74
C ALA A 55 2.03 -13.58 4.96
N GLN A 56 2.65 -14.09 3.90
CA GLN A 56 3.57 -15.23 3.98
C GLN A 56 4.94 -14.85 4.57
N ASN A 57 5.30 -13.56 4.48
CA ASN A 57 6.63 -13.07 4.80
C ASN A 57 6.77 -12.42 6.18
N ILE A 58 5.74 -12.50 7.03
CA ILE A 58 5.79 -11.97 8.41
C ILE A 58 5.94 -13.12 9.39
N LYS A 59 7.05 -13.10 10.15
CA LYS A 59 7.40 -14.12 11.13
C LYS A 59 7.75 -13.50 12.47
N THR A 60 7.56 -14.21 13.57
CA THR A 60 8.08 -13.77 14.87
C THR A 60 9.61 -13.74 14.85
N SER A 61 10.22 -12.81 15.58
CA SER A 61 11.68 -12.64 15.61
C SER A 61 12.41 -13.71 16.43
N ASP A 62 11.70 -14.47 17.25
CA ASP A 62 12.26 -15.53 18.10
C ASP A 62 12.40 -16.85 17.34
N PHE A 63 11.30 -17.57 17.13
CA PHE A 63 11.25 -18.90 16.54
C PHE A 63 10.95 -18.88 15.04
N GLY A 64 10.63 -17.72 14.48
CA GLY A 64 10.29 -17.59 13.06
C GLY A 64 8.90 -18.11 12.71
N ASP A 65 7.98 -18.13 13.69
CA ASP A 65 6.63 -18.62 13.48
C ASP A 65 5.83 -17.64 12.60
N PRO A 66 5.00 -18.12 11.67
CA PRO A 66 4.13 -17.25 10.88
C PRO A 66 3.20 -16.43 11.79
N VAL A 67 3.18 -15.11 11.61
CA VAL A 67 2.29 -14.21 12.37
C VAL A 67 0.88 -14.21 11.78
N PHE A 68 0.77 -14.28 10.46
CA PHE A 68 -0.48 -14.29 9.73
C PHE A 68 -0.58 -15.54 8.85
N ALA A 69 -1.80 -15.89 8.43
CA ALA A 69 -1.97 -16.93 7.43
C ALA A 69 -1.24 -16.54 6.13
N PRO A 70 -0.54 -17.47 5.47
CA PRO A 70 0.21 -17.14 4.26
C PRO A 70 -0.71 -16.91 3.05
N TYR A 71 -1.88 -17.54 3.02
CA TYR A 71 -2.86 -17.40 1.94
C TYR A 71 -4.28 -17.69 2.42
N SER A 72 -5.23 -17.24 1.61
CA SER A 72 -6.64 -17.63 1.68
C SER A 72 -6.99 -18.55 0.50
N MET A 73 -7.74 -19.62 0.75
CA MET A 73 -8.25 -20.51 -0.29
C MET A 73 -9.73 -20.20 -0.53
N ARG A 74 -10.09 -19.86 -1.77
CA ARG A 74 -11.44 -19.45 -2.16
C ARG A 74 -12.00 -20.35 -3.26
N ASP A 75 -13.29 -20.61 -3.20
CA ASP A 75 -14.02 -21.18 -4.33
C ASP A 75 -14.73 -20.03 -5.06
N MET A 76 -14.36 -19.80 -6.31
CA MET A 76 -14.89 -18.74 -7.14
C MET A 76 -15.45 -19.37 -8.42
N ASN A 77 -16.78 -19.44 -8.52
CA ASN A 77 -17.47 -20.08 -9.64
C ASN A 77 -17.05 -21.54 -9.88
N GLY A 78 -16.79 -22.31 -8.82
CA GLY A 78 -16.32 -23.71 -8.92
C GLY A 78 -14.81 -23.85 -9.22
N VAL A 79 -14.09 -22.73 -9.28
CA VAL A 79 -12.63 -22.69 -9.40
C VAL A 79 -12.02 -22.46 -8.04
N LYS A 80 -11.12 -23.35 -7.63
CA LYS A 80 -10.36 -23.17 -6.39
C LYS A 80 -9.19 -22.21 -6.63
N VAL A 81 -9.23 -21.04 -6.02
CA VAL A 81 -8.24 -19.97 -6.14
C VAL A 81 -7.51 -19.79 -4.81
N ALA A 82 -6.18 -19.81 -4.83
CA ALA A 82 -5.38 -19.40 -3.68
C ALA A 82 -4.95 -17.93 -3.85
N VAL A 83 -5.21 -17.12 -2.83
CA VAL A 83 -4.73 -15.73 -2.75
C VAL A 83 -3.64 -15.68 -1.68
N ILE A 84 -2.39 -15.64 -2.10
CA ILE A 84 -1.21 -15.59 -1.25
C ILE A 84 -0.92 -14.14 -0.89
N GLY A 85 -0.69 -13.85 0.40
CA GLY A 85 -0.36 -12.51 0.87
C GLY A 85 1.13 -12.24 0.87
N GLN A 86 1.52 -11.07 0.39
CA GLN A 86 2.89 -10.56 0.49
C GLN A 86 2.86 -9.14 1.05
N ALA A 87 3.23 -8.98 2.32
CA ALA A 87 3.31 -7.67 2.96
C ALA A 87 4.59 -6.93 2.53
N PHE A 88 4.62 -5.60 2.71
CA PHE A 88 5.79 -4.81 2.32
C PHE A 88 7.06 -5.27 3.08
N PRO A 89 8.10 -5.74 2.37
CA PRO A 89 9.23 -6.45 2.97
C PRO A 89 10.12 -5.55 3.85
N TYR A 90 10.14 -4.25 3.60
CA TYR A 90 11.02 -3.30 4.30
C TYR A 90 10.31 -2.52 5.42
N THR A 91 9.13 -2.96 5.85
CA THR A 91 8.32 -2.29 6.88
C THR A 91 9.14 -1.86 8.13
N PRO A 92 10.03 -2.70 8.70
CA PRO A 92 10.78 -2.33 9.90
C PRO A 92 11.84 -1.25 9.76
N ILE A 93 12.30 -1.00 8.53
CA ILE A 93 13.31 0.05 8.24
C ILE A 93 12.65 1.30 7.67
N ALA A 94 11.50 1.16 6.99
CA ALA A 94 10.71 2.27 6.49
C ALA A 94 9.86 2.96 7.58
N ASN A 95 9.61 2.28 8.70
CA ASN A 95 8.77 2.76 9.80
C ASN A 95 9.44 2.53 11.15
N PRO A 96 9.08 3.28 12.22
CA PRO A 96 9.72 3.14 13.53
C PRO A 96 9.62 1.73 14.10
N ARG A 97 10.77 1.04 14.25
CA ARG A 97 10.89 -0.38 14.64
C ARG A 97 10.04 -0.79 15.85
N TRP A 98 9.86 0.11 16.82
CA TRP A 98 9.10 -0.13 18.05
C TRP A 98 7.60 -0.39 17.83
N MET A 99 7.05 -0.07 16.64
CA MET A 99 5.67 -0.38 16.29
C MET A 99 5.44 -1.89 16.08
N MET A 100 6.47 -2.61 15.60
CA MET A 100 6.45 -4.06 15.36
C MET A 100 7.73 -4.72 15.89
N PRO A 101 7.99 -4.64 17.21
CA PRO A 101 9.28 -5.00 17.80
C PRO A 101 9.65 -6.47 17.58
N ASP A 102 8.65 -7.36 17.58
CA ASP A 102 8.83 -8.81 17.57
C ASP A 102 8.54 -9.46 16.21
N TRP A 103 8.35 -8.67 15.15
CA TRP A 103 8.03 -9.19 13.82
C TRP A 103 9.17 -8.97 12.84
N THR A 104 9.42 -9.94 11.98
CA THR A 104 10.37 -9.85 10.87
C THR A 104 9.60 -9.83 9.56
N PHE A 105 10.22 -9.18 8.57
CA PHE A 105 9.67 -8.97 7.23
C PHE A 105 10.79 -9.25 6.23
N GLY A 106 10.45 -9.44 4.96
CA GLY A 106 11.47 -9.49 3.91
C GLY A 106 10.98 -10.09 2.60
N ILE A 107 11.85 -10.03 1.60
CA ILE A 107 11.71 -10.79 0.36
C ILE A 107 12.14 -12.23 0.67
N GLN A 108 11.24 -13.19 0.45
CA GLN A 108 11.46 -14.59 0.78
C GLN A 108 11.01 -15.49 -0.38
N ASP A 109 11.71 -15.42 -1.52
CA ASP A 109 11.37 -16.18 -2.73
C ASP A 109 11.21 -17.69 -2.46
N ASP A 110 12.11 -18.27 -1.66
CA ASP A 110 12.05 -19.69 -1.29
C ASP A 110 10.79 -20.02 -0.47
N ASN A 111 10.38 -19.13 0.43
CA ASN A 111 9.16 -19.33 1.22
C ASN A 111 7.91 -19.10 0.36
N MET A 112 7.95 -18.14 -0.56
CA MET A 112 6.91 -17.92 -1.54
C MET A 112 6.73 -19.15 -2.44
N GLN A 113 7.82 -19.73 -2.97
CA GLN A 113 7.76 -20.94 -3.80
C GLN A 113 7.12 -22.10 -3.02
N LYS A 114 7.55 -22.35 -1.78
CA LYS A 114 6.93 -23.37 -0.91
C LYS A 114 5.43 -23.12 -0.70
N THR A 115 5.05 -21.87 -0.51
CA THR A 115 3.65 -21.47 -0.29
C THR A 115 2.80 -21.70 -1.54
N VAL A 116 3.34 -21.37 -2.73
CA VAL A 116 2.71 -21.67 -4.02
C VAL A 116 2.53 -23.17 -4.21
N ASP A 117 3.59 -23.95 -3.98
CA ASP A 117 3.56 -25.40 -4.13
C ASP A 117 2.54 -26.06 -3.18
N GLU A 118 2.48 -25.59 -1.93
CA GLU A 118 1.52 -26.04 -0.93
C GLU A 118 0.08 -25.73 -1.36
N ALA A 119 -0.19 -24.51 -1.84
CA ALA A 119 -1.51 -24.11 -2.31
C ALA A 119 -1.96 -24.96 -3.52
N ARG A 120 -1.06 -25.22 -4.47
CA ARG A 120 -1.29 -26.11 -5.61
C ARG A 120 -1.55 -27.54 -5.17
N ALA A 121 -0.77 -28.07 -4.23
CA ALA A 121 -0.96 -29.41 -3.67
C ALA A 121 -2.33 -29.56 -2.97
N LYS A 122 -2.86 -28.47 -2.38
CA LYS A 122 -4.22 -28.40 -1.81
C LYS A 122 -5.33 -28.19 -2.86
N GLY A 123 -4.96 -28.21 -4.15
CA GLY A 123 -5.87 -28.22 -5.29
C GLY A 123 -6.17 -26.85 -5.88
N ALA A 124 -5.39 -25.81 -5.58
CA ALA A 124 -5.55 -24.51 -6.22
C ALA A 124 -5.36 -24.62 -7.74
N GLN A 125 -6.40 -24.30 -8.49
CA GLN A 125 -6.40 -24.22 -9.95
C GLN A 125 -5.86 -22.87 -10.43
N VAL A 126 -6.01 -21.83 -9.61
CA VAL A 126 -5.42 -20.50 -9.83
C VAL A 126 -4.67 -20.06 -8.57
N VAL A 127 -3.49 -19.46 -8.72
CA VAL A 127 -2.71 -18.87 -7.64
C VAL A 127 -2.45 -17.40 -7.96
N VAL A 128 -2.97 -16.53 -7.11
CA VAL A 128 -2.78 -15.08 -7.16
C VAL A 128 -1.95 -14.65 -5.96
N VAL A 129 -0.94 -13.81 -6.16
CA VAL A 129 -0.27 -13.11 -5.07
C VAL A 129 -0.87 -11.72 -4.94
N LEU A 130 -1.41 -11.41 -3.76
CA LEU A 130 -1.78 -10.05 -3.36
C LEU A 130 -0.56 -9.41 -2.71
N SER A 131 0.14 -8.57 -3.46
CA SER A 131 1.47 -8.08 -3.10
C SER A 131 1.47 -6.61 -2.70
N HIS A 132 2.33 -6.29 -1.74
CA HIS A 132 2.72 -4.94 -1.40
C HIS A 132 4.24 -4.75 -1.49
N ASN A 133 4.95 -5.54 -2.32
CA ASN A 133 6.38 -5.33 -2.53
C ASN A 133 6.68 -4.02 -3.29
N GLY A 134 5.90 -3.76 -4.34
CA GLY A 134 6.22 -2.75 -5.35
C GLY A 134 6.46 -3.38 -6.72
N MET A 135 6.13 -2.63 -7.77
CA MET A 135 6.06 -3.18 -9.14
C MET A 135 7.35 -3.87 -9.60
N ASP A 136 8.51 -3.22 -9.46
CA ASP A 136 9.77 -3.78 -9.96
C ASP A 136 10.22 -5.02 -9.18
N VAL A 137 9.97 -5.04 -7.86
CA VAL A 137 10.20 -6.21 -7.01
C VAL A 137 9.26 -7.36 -7.40
N ASP A 138 7.99 -7.07 -7.67
CA ASP A 138 7.01 -8.07 -8.12
C ASP A 138 7.34 -8.64 -9.49
N LEU A 139 7.80 -7.81 -10.43
CA LEU A 139 8.30 -8.26 -11.73
C LEU A 139 9.50 -9.20 -11.58
N LYS A 140 10.46 -8.85 -10.70
CA LYS A 140 11.60 -9.72 -10.42
C LYS A 140 11.17 -11.02 -9.74
N MET A 141 10.28 -10.97 -8.75
CA MET A 141 9.73 -12.16 -8.10
C MET A 141 9.01 -13.07 -9.10
N ALA A 142 8.20 -12.52 -10.00
CA ALA A 142 7.51 -13.28 -11.05
C ALA A 142 8.47 -14.02 -11.99
N SER A 143 9.67 -13.50 -12.21
CA SER A 143 10.70 -14.17 -13.02
C SER A 143 11.35 -15.36 -12.30
N ARG A 144 11.28 -15.40 -10.96
CA ARG A 144 11.97 -16.38 -10.11
C ARG A 144 11.04 -17.45 -9.55
N VAL A 145 9.87 -17.05 -9.06
CA VAL A 145 8.89 -17.96 -8.46
C VAL A 145 7.96 -18.51 -9.52
N THR A 146 7.84 -19.83 -9.56
CA THR A 146 7.04 -20.54 -10.54
C THR A 146 5.66 -20.91 -9.98
N GLY A 147 4.66 -21.04 -10.86
CA GLY A 147 3.31 -21.49 -10.48
C GLY A 147 2.37 -20.38 -10.02
N ILE A 148 2.82 -19.12 -9.97
CA ILE A 148 1.98 -17.93 -9.78
C ILE A 148 1.33 -17.59 -11.13
N ASP A 149 0.00 -17.39 -11.15
CA ASP A 149 -0.71 -16.98 -12.37
C ASP A 149 -0.81 -15.46 -12.49
N ALA A 150 -1.02 -14.77 -11.36
CA ALA A 150 -1.03 -13.31 -11.32
C ALA A 150 -0.47 -12.75 -10.00
N ILE A 151 0.13 -11.57 -10.10
CA ILE A 151 0.48 -10.71 -8.97
C ILE A 151 -0.35 -9.43 -9.10
N MET A 152 -1.20 -9.20 -8.11
CA MET A 152 -1.98 -7.97 -7.93
C MET A 152 -1.24 -7.13 -6.89
N GLY A 153 -0.41 -6.20 -7.37
CA GLY A 153 0.54 -5.46 -6.54
C GLY A 153 0.04 -4.10 -6.03
N GLY A 154 0.86 -3.51 -5.16
CA GLY A 154 0.65 -2.23 -4.49
C GLY A 154 1.97 -1.48 -4.29
N HIS A 155 2.07 -0.69 -3.22
CA HIS A 155 3.26 0.08 -2.79
C HIS A 155 3.72 1.22 -3.72
N THR A 156 4.02 0.94 -4.98
CA THR A 156 4.60 1.92 -5.94
C THR A 156 3.54 2.83 -6.57
N HIS A 157 2.26 2.52 -6.39
CA HIS A 157 1.11 3.32 -6.82
C HIS A 157 1.01 3.49 -8.36
N ASP A 158 1.51 2.53 -9.13
CA ASP A 158 1.43 2.55 -10.59
C ASP A 158 0.01 2.23 -11.05
N GLY A 159 -0.53 3.03 -11.96
CA GLY A 159 -1.74 2.66 -12.69
C GLY A 159 -1.32 1.92 -13.95
N VAL A 160 -1.45 0.59 -13.96
CA VAL A 160 -0.96 -0.27 -15.04
C VAL A 160 -2.10 -0.65 -15.97
N PRO A 161 -2.27 -0.02 -17.15
CA PRO A 161 -3.48 -0.19 -17.98
C PRO A 161 -3.65 -1.60 -18.55
N GLN A 162 -2.56 -2.35 -18.68
CA GLN A 162 -2.51 -3.76 -19.09
C GLN A 162 -1.44 -4.47 -18.28
N PRO A 163 -1.67 -5.71 -17.80
CA PRO A 163 -0.71 -6.43 -17.00
C PRO A 163 0.57 -6.70 -17.80
N VAL A 164 1.71 -6.59 -17.13
CA VAL A 164 3.00 -7.01 -17.67
C VAL A 164 3.06 -8.53 -17.60
N ILE A 165 3.32 -9.18 -18.73
CA ILE A 165 3.48 -10.63 -18.80
C ILE A 165 4.94 -10.98 -18.56
N VAL A 166 5.24 -11.60 -17.43
CA VAL A 166 6.58 -12.10 -17.09
C VAL A 166 6.64 -13.59 -17.37
N ARG A 167 7.60 -14.04 -18.18
CA ARG A 167 7.83 -15.46 -18.45
C ARG A 167 8.94 -16.00 -17.57
N ASN A 168 8.76 -17.21 -17.05
CA ASN A 168 9.75 -17.95 -16.29
C ASN A 168 9.81 -19.41 -16.77
N ASN A 169 10.62 -20.24 -16.13
CA ASN A 169 10.89 -21.61 -16.56
C ASN A 169 9.66 -22.54 -16.56
N SER A 170 8.57 -22.17 -15.90
CA SER A 170 7.37 -23.01 -15.76
C SER A 170 6.10 -22.39 -16.36
N GLY A 171 6.19 -21.19 -16.96
CA GLY A 171 5.03 -20.53 -17.54
C GLY A 171 5.15 -19.02 -17.60
N GLN A 172 4.03 -18.34 -17.36
CA GLN A 172 3.95 -16.89 -17.33
C GLN A 172 3.13 -16.43 -16.13
N THR A 173 3.44 -15.24 -15.64
CA THR A 173 2.77 -14.56 -14.55
C THR A 173 2.31 -13.19 -15.04
N LEU A 174 1.06 -12.82 -14.77
CA LEU A 174 0.54 -11.48 -15.03
C LEU A 174 0.86 -10.56 -13.85
N VAL A 175 1.49 -9.40 -14.06
CA VAL A 175 1.83 -8.46 -12.98
C VAL A 175 1.17 -7.11 -13.24
N THR A 176 0.42 -6.59 -12.26
CA THR A 176 -0.32 -5.32 -12.40
C THR A 176 -0.50 -4.60 -11.07
N ASN A 177 -0.65 -3.28 -11.13
CA ASN A 177 -1.03 -2.41 -10.03
C ASN A 177 -2.24 -1.54 -10.43
N ALA A 178 -3.12 -1.25 -9.47
CA ALA A 178 -4.34 -0.46 -9.67
C ALA A 178 -4.23 1.00 -9.19
N GLY A 179 -3.04 1.59 -9.26
CA GLY A 179 -2.79 2.97 -8.85
C GLY A 179 -2.89 3.18 -7.33
N SER A 180 -3.50 4.30 -6.93
CA SER A 180 -3.69 4.66 -5.52
C SER A 180 -4.94 5.52 -5.33
N ASN A 181 -5.31 5.78 -4.07
CA ASN A 181 -6.40 6.67 -3.65
C ASN A 181 -7.77 6.30 -4.27
N GLY A 182 -8.00 5.01 -4.55
CA GLY A 182 -9.22 4.54 -5.20
C GLY A 182 -9.45 5.08 -6.62
N LYS A 183 -8.41 5.62 -7.28
CA LYS A 183 -8.53 6.19 -8.64
C LYS A 183 -8.87 5.16 -9.70
N PHE A 184 -8.51 3.90 -9.49
CA PHE A 184 -8.80 2.81 -10.40
C PHE A 184 -9.25 1.55 -9.68
N LEU A 185 -10.05 0.74 -10.38
CA LEU A 185 -10.37 -0.63 -10.04
C LEU A 185 -9.78 -1.56 -11.10
N GLY A 186 -8.83 -2.41 -10.71
CA GLY A 186 -8.31 -3.46 -11.58
C GLY A 186 -9.23 -4.68 -11.58
N VAL A 187 -9.66 -5.12 -12.75
CA VAL A 187 -10.51 -6.30 -12.95
C VAL A 187 -9.75 -7.29 -13.83
N LEU A 188 -9.42 -8.45 -13.27
CA LEU A 188 -8.76 -9.55 -13.97
C LEU A 188 -9.69 -10.77 -13.98
N ASP A 189 -10.22 -11.09 -15.15
CA ASP A 189 -11.07 -12.24 -15.38
C ASP A 189 -10.22 -13.38 -15.96
N PHE A 190 -10.21 -14.55 -15.31
CA PHE A 190 -9.62 -15.77 -15.86
C PHE A 190 -10.69 -16.68 -16.46
N ASP A 191 -10.43 -17.19 -17.67
CA ASP A 191 -11.16 -18.34 -18.23
C ASP A 191 -10.45 -19.62 -17.81
N VAL A 192 -11.08 -20.42 -16.95
CA VAL A 192 -10.50 -21.65 -16.40
C VAL A 192 -11.24 -22.86 -16.95
N ARG A 193 -10.51 -23.74 -17.62
CA ARG A 193 -11.04 -24.95 -18.26
C ARG A 193 -10.19 -26.14 -17.85
N ASN A 194 -10.84 -27.24 -17.45
CA ASN A 194 -10.16 -28.48 -17.03
C ASN A 194 -9.05 -28.24 -15.98
N GLY A 195 -9.30 -27.34 -15.03
CA GLY A 195 -8.34 -27.05 -13.96
C GLY A 195 -7.18 -26.13 -14.34
N LYS A 196 -7.20 -25.51 -15.53
CA LYS A 196 -6.11 -24.66 -16.03
C LYS A 196 -6.66 -23.38 -16.63
N ILE A 197 -5.89 -22.29 -16.55
CA ILE A 197 -6.21 -21.03 -17.21
C ILE A 197 -6.03 -21.22 -18.72
N SER A 198 -7.09 -20.99 -19.50
CA SER A 198 -7.05 -21.00 -20.96
C SER A 198 -6.89 -19.61 -21.55
N ASP A 199 -7.43 -18.58 -20.89
CA ASP A 199 -7.35 -17.18 -21.33
C ASP A 199 -7.57 -16.21 -20.15
N PHE A 200 -7.31 -14.93 -20.36
CA PHE A 200 -7.64 -13.88 -19.40
C PHE A 200 -8.12 -12.59 -20.07
N ARG A 201 -8.87 -11.78 -19.34
CA ARG A 201 -9.25 -10.41 -19.72
C ARG A 201 -8.92 -9.46 -18.59
N TYR A 202 -8.37 -8.30 -18.93
CA TYR A 202 -8.02 -7.28 -17.95
C TYR A 202 -8.61 -5.92 -18.30
N LYS A 203 -9.10 -5.22 -17.28
CA LYS A 203 -9.54 -3.83 -17.36
C LYS A 203 -9.04 -3.05 -16.15
N LEU A 204 -8.46 -1.88 -16.40
CA LEU A 204 -8.24 -0.87 -15.37
C LEU A 204 -9.33 0.20 -15.49
N LEU A 205 -10.29 0.17 -14.58
CA LEU A 205 -11.48 1.03 -14.63
C LEU A 205 -11.23 2.31 -13.81
N PRO A 206 -11.22 3.52 -14.42
CA PRO A 206 -11.10 4.75 -13.66
C PRO A 206 -12.37 5.05 -12.85
N VAL A 207 -12.19 5.47 -11.60
CA VAL A 207 -13.29 5.82 -10.70
C VAL A 207 -13.55 7.33 -10.78
N PHE A 208 -14.46 7.73 -11.67
CA PHE A 208 -14.91 9.11 -11.78
C PHE A 208 -16.18 9.32 -10.95
N SER A 209 -16.05 9.87 -9.74
CA SER A 209 -17.17 10.06 -8.81
C SER A 209 -18.34 10.90 -9.36
N LYS A 210 -18.08 11.77 -10.34
CA LYS A 210 -19.14 12.56 -11.03
C LYS A 210 -19.95 11.76 -12.05
N LEU A 211 -19.49 10.56 -12.42
CA LEU A 211 -20.12 9.69 -13.42
C LEU A 211 -20.75 8.44 -12.80
N LEU A 212 -20.65 8.28 -11.47
CA LEU A 212 -21.15 7.13 -10.74
C LEU A 212 -22.06 7.61 -9.61
N PRO A 213 -23.21 6.95 -9.37
CA PRO A 213 -24.00 7.25 -8.18
C PRO A 213 -23.21 6.87 -6.93
N ALA A 214 -23.32 7.68 -5.88
CA ALA A 214 -22.77 7.33 -4.58
C ALA A 214 -23.57 6.16 -3.99
N ASP A 215 -22.88 5.21 -3.37
CA ASP A 215 -23.52 4.19 -2.55
C ASP A 215 -24.06 4.83 -1.26
N ALA A 216 -25.33 4.58 -0.95
CA ALA A 216 -26.03 5.27 0.14
C ALA A 216 -25.50 4.84 1.52
N GLU A 217 -25.14 3.58 1.71
CA GLU A 217 -24.64 3.08 2.98
C GLU A 217 -23.21 3.59 3.23
N MET A 218 -22.37 3.56 2.20
CA MET A 218 -21.01 4.10 2.27
C MET A 218 -21.03 5.62 2.52
N ALA A 219 -21.91 6.36 1.85
CA ALA A 219 -22.07 7.79 2.09
C ALA A 219 -22.47 8.08 3.54
N ALA A 220 -23.43 7.32 4.09
CA ALA A 220 -23.86 7.45 5.48
C ALA A 220 -22.72 7.12 6.48
N LEU A 221 -21.91 6.10 6.19
CA LEU A 221 -20.74 5.76 7.00
C LEU A 221 -19.72 6.91 7.00
N ILE A 222 -19.36 7.42 5.81
CA ILE A 222 -18.44 8.55 5.64
C ILE A 222 -18.95 9.78 6.40
N ASP A 223 -20.23 10.10 6.27
CA ASP A 223 -20.84 11.23 6.97
C ASP A 223 -20.79 11.07 8.49
N LYS A 224 -21.09 9.87 8.99
CA LYS A 224 -21.02 9.56 10.43
C LYS A 224 -19.60 9.71 10.96
N VAL A 225 -18.60 9.15 10.28
CA VAL A 225 -17.19 9.23 10.69
C VAL A 225 -16.71 10.69 10.68
N ARG A 226 -17.10 11.47 9.68
CA ARG A 226 -16.65 12.85 9.51
C ARG A 226 -17.37 13.84 10.41
N ALA A 227 -18.61 13.55 10.82
CA ALA A 227 -19.45 14.49 11.58
C ALA A 227 -18.75 15.18 12.77
N PRO A 228 -17.98 14.48 13.63
CA PRO A 228 -17.29 15.12 14.76
C PRO A 228 -16.15 16.07 14.35
N TYR A 229 -15.68 15.97 13.09
CA TYR A 229 -14.49 16.67 12.61
C TYR A 229 -14.78 17.62 11.45
N ARG A 230 -16.05 17.77 11.01
CA ARG A 230 -16.41 18.52 9.79
C ARG A 230 -15.84 19.93 9.77
N ASP A 231 -15.98 20.68 10.85
CA ASP A 231 -15.50 22.06 10.93
C ASP A 231 -13.98 22.13 10.84
N LYS A 232 -13.29 21.22 11.55
CA LYS A 232 -11.82 21.14 11.52
C LYS A 232 -11.32 20.75 10.13
N LEU A 233 -11.90 19.72 9.50
CA LEU A 233 -11.52 19.28 8.15
C LEU A 233 -11.77 20.36 7.09
N GLY A 234 -12.89 21.08 7.24
CA GLY A 234 -13.33 22.12 6.31
C GLY A 234 -12.68 23.48 6.49
N GLU A 235 -11.85 23.67 7.53
CA GLU A 235 -11.12 24.91 7.76
C GLU A 235 -10.27 25.26 6.54
N LYS A 236 -10.54 26.43 5.95
CA LYS A 236 -9.78 26.94 4.80
C LYS A 236 -8.52 27.61 5.32
N LEU A 237 -7.37 27.14 4.86
CA LEU A 237 -6.06 27.65 5.27
C LEU A 237 -5.53 28.68 4.28
N ALA A 238 -5.66 28.40 2.98
CA ALA A 238 -5.16 29.25 1.90
C ALA A 238 -5.86 28.95 0.57
N VAL A 239 -5.51 29.69 -0.48
CA VAL A 239 -5.85 29.37 -1.87
C VAL A 239 -4.54 29.23 -2.63
N SER A 240 -4.37 28.14 -3.38
CA SER A 240 -3.17 27.97 -4.19
C SER A 240 -3.32 28.67 -5.54
N GLU A 241 -2.31 29.43 -5.94
CA GLU A 241 -2.23 29.99 -7.30
C GLU A 241 -1.68 28.98 -8.31
N GLY A 242 -0.95 27.95 -7.83
CA GLY A 242 -0.27 26.95 -8.64
C GLY A 242 -0.76 25.53 -8.40
N LEU A 243 -0.31 24.60 -9.25
CA LEU A 243 -0.55 23.18 -9.06
C LEU A 243 0.33 22.66 -7.92
N LEU A 244 -0.30 22.01 -6.94
CA LEU A 244 0.40 21.38 -5.83
C LEU A 244 0.28 19.87 -5.95
N TYR A 245 1.40 19.22 -6.14
CA TYR A 245 1.47 17.77 -6.27
C TYR A 245 2.59 17.21 -5.39
N ARG A 246 2.40 15.97 -4.97
CA ARG A 246 3.35 15.25 -4.12
C ARG A 246 4.31 14.37 -4.92
N ARG A 247 3.76 13.53 -5.79
CA ARG A 247 4.54 12.48 -6.46
C ARG A 247 5.59 13.05 -7.42
N GLY A 248 6.84 12.67 -7.19
CA GLY A 248 7.99 12.88 -8.06
C GLY A 248 9.20 12.12 -7.53
N ASN A 249 10.20 11.83 -8.38
CA ASN A 249 11.42 11.15 -7.93
C ASN A 249 12.38 12.08 -7.18
N PHE A 250 12.30 13.39 -7.45
CA PHE A 250 13.21 14.38 -6.87
C PHE A 250 12.49 15.46 -6.07
N ASN A 251 11.34 15.95 -6.54
CA ASN A 251 10.57 16.98 -5.86
C ASN A 251 9.08 16.92 -6.20
N GLY A 252 8.25 17.49 -5.31
CA GLY A 252 6.85 17.81 -5.51
C GLY A 252 6.57 19.20 -4.94
N SER A 253 5.77 20.02 -5.64
CA SER A 253 5.46 21.38 -5.18
C SER A 253 4.73 21.42 -3.83
N TRP A 254 4.14 20.30 -3.42
CA TRP A 254 3.54 20.16 -2.11
C TRP A 254 4.56 19.90 -1.00
N ASP A 255 5.55 19.04 -1.25
CA ASP A 255 6.66 18.83 -0.33
C ASP A 255 7.51 20.10 -0.20
N GLN A 256 7.71 20.85 -1.29
CA GLN A 256 8.40 22.15 -1.22
C GLN A 256 7.70 23.10 -0.23
N LEU A 257 6.37 23.27 -0.35
CA LEU A 257 5.63 24.14 0.56
C LEU A 257 5.72 23.68 2.03
N ILE A 258 5.61 22.37 2.28
CA ILE A 258 5.73 21.81 3.62
C ILE A 258 7.12 22.07 4.19
N LEU A 259 8.16 21.86 3.39
CA LEU A 259 9.55 22.06 3.82
C LEU A 259 9.84 23.53 4.05
N ASP A 260 9.39 24.45 3.20
CA ASP A 260 9.55 25.89 3.39
C ASP A 260 8.95 26.33 4.74
N ALA A 261 7.73 25.86 5.05
CA ALA A 261 7.07 26.17 6.30
C ALA A 261 7.79 25.58 7.52
N ILE A 262 8.26 24.32 7.44
CA ILE A 262 9.02 23.69 8.53
C ILE A 262 10.37 24.39 8.74
N MET A 263 11.08 24.74 7.66
CA MET A 263 12.35 25.46 7.73
C MET A 263 12.18 26.85 8.34
N GLU A 264 11.14 27.59 7.96
CA GLU A 264 10.83 28.90 8.54
C GLU A 264 10.54 28.79 10.05
N VAL A 265 9.72 27.83 10.47
CA VAL A 265 9.33 27.65 11.87
C VAL A 265 10.49 27.13 12.74
N GLN A 266 11.31 26.23 12.20
CA GLN A 266 12.42 25.63 12.95
C GLN A 266 13.74 26.40 12.81
N GLY A 267 13.84 27.35 11.88
CA GLY A 267 15.09 28.06 11.58
C GLY A 267 16.14 27.15 10.96
N ALA A 268 15.75 26.26 10.04
CA ALA A 268 16.64 25.34 9.37
C ALA A 268 17.13 25.88 8.01
N ASP A 269 18.38 25.58 7.65
CA ASP A 269 18.94 25.92 6.33
C ASP A 269 18.51 24.94 5.22
N ILE A 270 18.21 23.70 5.59
CA ILE A 270 17.82 22.60 4.70
C ILE A 270 16.73 21.77 5.38
N GLY A 271 15.69 21.39 4.63
CA GLY A 271 14.63 20.49 5.05
C GLY A 271 14.66 19.17 4.30
N PHE A 272 14.42 18.06 5.00
CA PHE A 272 14.21 16.75 4.40
C PHE A 272 12.77 16.30 4.61
N SER A 273 12.07 16.01 3.52
CA SER A 273 10.74 15.36 3.55
C SER A 273 10.90 13.90 3.15
N PRO A 274 10.24 12.95 3.83
CA PRO A 274 10.14 11.60 3.31
C PRO A 274 9.37 11.61 1.97
N GLY A 275 9.91 10.95 0.95
CA GLY A 275 9.33 10.85 -0.40
C GLY A 275 8.07 9.99 -0.48
N PHE A 276 7.05 10.30 0.32
CA PHE A 276 5.80 9.56 0.35
C PHE A 276 5.09 9.60 -1.00
N ARG A 277 4.57 8.45 -1.44
CA ARG A 277 3.79 8.33 -2.68
C ARG A 277 2.29 8.59 -2.49
N TRP A 278 1.81 8.65 -1.25
CA TRP A 278 0.41 8.97 -0.93
C TRP A 278 0.23 10.49 -0.81
N GLY A 279 -1.04 10.90 -0.90
CA GLY A 279 -1.44 12.31 -0.89
C GLY A 279 -2.27 12.72 -2.09
N THR A 280 -2.93 13.87 -1.95
CA THR A 280 -3.80 14.49 -2.96
C THR A 280 -3.10 15.62 -3.72
N THR A 281 -3.78 16.14 -4.74
CA THR A 281 -3.31 17.23 -5.61
C THR A 281 -4.26 18.42 -5.50
N ILE A 282 -3.73 19.63 -5.40
CA ILE A 282 -4.50 20.88 -5.37
C ILE A 282 -4.33 21.61 -6.70
N LEU A 283 -5.44 21.96 -7.33
CA LEU A 283 -5.45 22.71 -8.59
C LEU A 283 -5.26 24.22 -8.35
N PRO A 284 -4.76 24.98 -9.35
CA PRO A 284 -4.79 26.43 -9.32
C PRO A 284 -6.19 26.98 -9.01
N GLY A 285 -6.27 27.93 -8.09
CA GLY A 285 -7.51 28.54 -7.60
C GLY A 285 -8.30 27.70 -6.60
N GLN A 286 -7.88 26.48 -6.29
CA GLN A 286 -8.53 25.64 -5.29
C GLN A 286 -8.11 26.04 -3.87
N ALA A 287 -9.06 26.06 -2.95
CA ALA A 287 -8.78 26.27 -1.54
C ALA A 287 -8.05 25.06 -0.94
N ILE A 288 -6.98 25.35 -0.20
CA ILE A 288 -6.31 24.39 0.68
C ILE A 288 -7.09 24.37 1.98
N THR A 289 -7.56 23.19 2.37
CA THR A 289 -8.25 22.98 3.65
C THR A 289 -7.33 22.24 4.62
N PHE A 290 -7.69 22.21 5.90
CA PHE A 290 -6.97 21.39 6.87
C PHE A 290 -7.01 19.90 6.49
N GLU A 291 -8.09 19.41 5.90
CA GLU A 291 -8.12 18.06 5.34
C GLU A 291 -7.04 17.85 4.27
N HIS A 292 -6.88 18.79 3.33
CA HIS A 292 -5.83 18.70 2.31
C HIS A 292 -4.42 18.69 2.90
N LEU A 293 -4.19 19.38 4.04
CA LEU A 293 -2.93 19.29 4.78
C LEU A 293 -2.76 17.90 5.39
N MET A 294 -3.81 17.36 6.02
CA MET A 294 -3.77 16.05 6.66
C MET A 294 -3.59 14.91 5.63
N ASP A 295 -4.11 15.04 4.41
CA ASP A 295 -3.83 14.13 3.30
C ASP A 295 -2.34 14.03 2.95
N GLN A 296 -1.50 14.90 3.53
CA GLN A 296 -0.05 14.91 3.33
C GLN A 296 0.72 14.55 4.59
N THR A 297 0.19 14.87 5.76
CA THR A 297 0.97 14.83 7.01
C THR A 297 0.39 13.88 8.06
N ALA A 298 -0.75 13.22 7.78
CA ALA A 298 -1.41 12.31 8.70
C ALA A 298 -0.68 10.96 8.87
N ILE A 299 0.46 11.01 9.56
CA ILE A 299 1.23 9.86 10.02
C ILE A 299 1.11 9.70 11.54
N THR A 300 1.36 8.48 12.04
CA THR A 300 1.27 8.14 13.47
C THR A 300 2.51 8.56 14.27
N TYR A 301 3.54 9.06 13.57
CA TYR A 301 4.79 9.56 14.13
C TYR A 301 5.17 10.92 13.50
N PRO A 302 4.32 11.97 13.66
CA PRO A 302 4.42 13.21 12.88
C PRO A 302 5.48 14.21 13.37
N SER A 303 6.34 13.82 14.30
CA SER A 303 7.33 14.73 14.88
C SER A 303 8.35 15.17 13.83
N ALA A 304 8.49 16.49 13.66
CA ALA A 304 9.58 17.10 12.91
C ALA A 304 10.72 17.50 13.86
N THR A 305 11.96 17.24 13.48
CA THR A 305 13.14 17.48 14.32
C THR A 305 14.14 18.38 13.62
N LEU A 306 14.71 19.33 14.36
CA LEU A 306 15.88 20.12 13.94
C LEU A 306 17.14 19.45 14.48
N THR A 307 18.15 19.24 13.65
CA THR A 307 19.42 18.62 14.04
C THR A 307 20.56 19.19 13.22
N GLU A 308 21.69 19.49 13.87
CA GLU A 308 22.92 19.89 13.18
C GLU A 308 23.52 18.69 12.42
N MET A 309 23.87 18.89 11.16
CA MET A 309 24.52 17.89 10.32
C MET A 309 25.71 18.49 9.59
N SER A 310 26.81 17.74 9.48
CA SER A 310 27.91 18.14 8.61
C SER A 310 27.51 18.03 7.14
N GLY A 311 28.15 18.82 6.26
CA GLY A 311 27.94 18.70 4.82
C GLY A 311 28.28 17.30 4.28
N GLU A 312 29.22 16.59 4.93
CA GLU A 312 29.56 15.20 4.60
C GLU A 312 28.41 14.24 4.95
N GLN A 313 27.76 14.43 6.10
CA GLN A 313 26.59 13.62 6.49
C GLN A 313 25.43 13.85 5.51
N ILE A 314 25.16 15.10 5.15
CA ILE A 314 24.13 15.44 4.16
C ILE A 314 24.41 14.74 2.83
N LYS A 315 25.65 14.83 2.33
CA LYS A 315 26.05 14.16 1.09
C LYS A 315 25.84 12.65 1.21
N THR A 316 26.30 12.04 2.30
CA THR A 316 26.21 10.58 2.51
C THR A 316 24.76 10.11 2.49
N ILE A 317 23.85 10.83 3.15
CA ILE A 317 22.42 10.51 3.15
C ILE A 317 21.83 10.57 1.73
N LEU A 318 22.16 11.61 0.96
CA LEU A 318 21.64 11.77 -0.39
C LEU A 318 22.17 10.69 -1.35
N GLU A 319 23.44 10.31 -1.22
CA GLU A 319 24.04 9.21 -2.01
C GLU A 319 23.40 7.87 -1.64
N ASP A 320 23.18 7.59 -0.35
CA ASP A 320 22.53 6.35 0.12
C ASP A 320 21.09 6.22 -0.40
N VAL A 321 20.32 7.32 -0.37
CA VAL A 321 18.98 7.38 -0.99
C VAL A 321 19.06 7.16 -2.50
N GLY A 322 20.07 7.72 -3.17
CA GLY A 322 20.29 7.55 -4.60
C GLY A 322 20.62 6.10 -4.98
N ASP A 323 21.52 5.46 -4.23
CA ASP A 323 21.96 4.07 -4.44
C ASP A 323 20.81 3.08 -4.27
N ASN A 324 19.87 3.36 -3.35
CA ASN A 324 18.65 2.58 -3.18
C ASN A 324 17.65 2.87 -4.31
N LEU A 325 17.25 4.13 -4.53
CA LEU A 325 16.20 4.48 -5.48
C LEU A 325 16.54 4.10 -6.93
N PHE A 326 17.82 4.21 -7.30
CA PHE A 326 18.30 3.94 -8.67
C PHE A 326 19.07 2.62 -8.78
N ASN A 327 18.92 1.72 -7.80
CA ASN A 327 19.58 0.43 -7.86
C ASN A 327 19.13 -0.34 -9.11
N PRO A 328 20.04 -0.88 -9.93
CA PRO A 328 19.67 -1.64 -11.11
C PRO A 328 18.99 -2.98 -10.77
N ASP A 329 19.17 -3.47 -9.55
CA ASP A 329 18.48 -4.64 -9.05
C ASP A 329 17.30 -4.21 -8.16
N PRO A 330 16.05 -4.50 -8.56
CA PRO A 330 14.86 -4.18 -7.78
C PRO A 330 14.82 -4.68 -6.34
N TYR A 331 15.55 -5.75 -6.00
CA TYR A 331 15.55 -6.28 -4.62
C TYR A 331 16.41 -5.45 -3.64
N TYR A 332 17.20 -4.52 -4.15
CA TYR A 332 17.97 -3.56 -3.34
C TYR A 332 17.40 -2.14 -3.40
N GLN A 333 16.31 -1.95 -4.15
CA GLN A 333 15.46 -0.76 -4.09
C GLN A 333 14.56 -0.79 -2.85
#